data_AF-A0A4Q5TVF9-F1
#
_entry.id   AF-A0A4Q5TVF9-F1
#
_cell.length_a   1.000
_cell.length_b   1.000
_cell.length_c   1.000
_cell.angle_alpha   90.00
_cell.angle_beta   90.00
_cell.angle_gamma   90.00
#
_symmetry.space_group_name_H-M   'P 1'
#
loop_
_entity.id
_entity.type
_entity.pdbx_description
1 polymer ?
#
loop_
_entity_poly.entity_id
_entity_poly.type
_entity_poly.pdbx_seq_one_letter_code
_entity_poly.pdbx_strand_id
1 'polypeptide(L)'
;MKKIRILPAVALALVTVLLVSCSSGRRYQSYPPPPPPRPGVSLIINGGPGIVVSRYGDGRYYYRSPQGMMYWRGYDNRYYLDRRYVNRNYHRHNQYNDWRRGGRRR
;
A
#
# COMPACT_ATOMS: atom_id res chain seq x y z
N MET A 1 -48.20 31.79 -54.04
CA MET A 1 -48.33 31.37 -52.63
C MET A 1 -47.47 30.14 -52.39
N LYS A 2 -46.32 30.25 -51.67
CA LYS A 2 -45.49 29.13 -51.12
C LYS A 2 -44.15 29.69 -50.58
N LYS A 3 -44.16 30.43 -49.48
CA LYS A 3 -42.91 30.86 -48.79
C LYS A 3 -42.95 30.73 -47.26
N ILE A 4 -43.98 30.08 -46.69
CA ILE A 4 -44.24 30.15 -45.23
C ILE A 4 -43.81 28.87 -44.49
N ARG A 5 -43.35 27.81 -45.19
CA ARG A 5 -43.06 26.50 -44.56
C ARG A 5 -41.59 26.24 -44.19
N ILE A 6 -40.66 27.14 -44.50
CA ILE A 6 -39.21 26.92 -44.29
C ILE A 6 -38.76 27.36 -42.89
N LEU A 7 -39.40 28.39 -42.33
CA LEU A 7 -39.10 28.93 -40.99
C LEU A 7 -39.20 27.92 -39.83
N PRO A 8 -40.23 27.06 -39.72
CA PRO A 8 -40.34 26.15 -38.57
C PRO A 8 -39.28 25.05 -38.58
N ALA A 9 -38.82 24.62 -39.76
CA ALA A 9 -37.81 23.56 -39.87
C ALA A 9 -36.43 24.03 -39.37
N VAL A 10 -36.07 25.28 -39.65
CA VAL A 10 -34.80 25.88 -39.18
C VAL A 10 -34.82 26.07 -37.66
N ALA A 11 -35.96 26.51 -37.10
CA ALA A 11 -36.11 26.67 -35.65
C ALA A 11 -35.97 25.33 -34.91
N LEU A 12 -36.59 24.26 -35.42
CA LEU A 12 -36.49 22.93 -34.83
C LEU A 12 -35.06 22.37 -34.89
N ALA A 13 -34.34 22.58 -36.00
CA ALA A 13 -32.95 22.15 -36.13
C ALA A 13 -32.01 22.87 -35.16
N LEU A 14 -32.26 24.15 -34.86
CA LEU A 14 -31.45 24.93 -33.92
C LEU A 14 -31.66 24.46 -32.47
N VAL A 15 -32.90 24.13 -32.10
CA VAL A 15 -33.24 23.63 -30.75
C VAL A 15 -32.63 22.24 -30.51
N THR A 16 -32.62 21.36 -31.50
CA THR A 16 -32.03 20.02 -31.33
C THR A 16 -30.51 20.07 -31.15
N VAL A 17 -29.81 20.96 -31.86
CA VAL A 17 -28.36 21.14 -31.71
C VAL A 17 -28.02 21.65 -30.30
N LEU A 18 -28.77 22.63 -29.78
CA LEU A 18 -28.55 23.18 -28.44
C LEU A 18 -28.75 22.13 -27.33
N LEU A 19 -29.75 21.26 -27.48
CA LEU A 19 -30.03 20.21 -26.49
C LEU A 19 -28.96 19.11 -26.47
N VAL A 20 -28.37 18.75 -27.62
CA VAL A 20 -27.30 17.74 -27.69
C VAL A 20 -25.98 18.27 -27.13
N SER A 21 -25.68 19.57 -27.32
CA SER A 21 -24.45 20.20 -26.85
C SER A 21 -24.35 20.36 -25.32
N CYS A 22 -25.45 20.24 -24.58
CA CYS A 22 -25.45 20.36 -23.12
C CYS A 22 -25.24 19.03 -22.38
N SER A 23 -24.98 17.92 -23.08
CA SER A 23 -24.62 16.65 -22.44
C SER A 23 -23.19 16.72 -21.88
N SER A 24 -23.06 17.37 -20.72
CA SER A 24 -21.86 17.36 -19.90
C SER A 24 -21.58 15.91 -19.48
N GLY A 25 -20.81 15.21 -20.31
CA GLY A 25 -20.30 13.88 -19.99
C GLY A 25 -19.48 13.97 -18.71
N ARG A 26 -20.11 13.66 -17.57
CA ARG A 26 -19.43 13.46 -16.31
C ARG A 26 -18.46 12.29 -16.51
N ARG A 27 -17.23 12.60 -16.88
CA ARG A 27 -16.12 11.65 -16.83
C ARG A 27 -15.87 11.39 -15.35
N TYR A 28 -16.48 10.33 -14.84
CA TYR A 28 -16.07 9.76 -13.57
C TYR A 28 -14.63 9.30 -13.75
N GLN A 29 -13.69 10.13 -13.28
CA GLN A 29 -12.30 9.75 -13.13
C GLN A 29 -12.30 8.63 -12.08
N SER A 30 -12.35 7.38 -12.55
CA SER A 30 -12.28 6.21 -11.69
C SER A 30 -10.85 6.12 -11.17
N TYR A 31 -10.61 6.67 -10.00
CA TYR A 31 -9.33 6.48 -9.32
C TYR A 31 -9.21 4.98 -9.00
N PRO A 32 -8.08 4.35 -9.31
CA PRO A 32 -7.84 2.99 -8.87
C PRO A 32 -7.98 2.93 -7.34
N PRO A 33 -8.57 1.85 -6.80
CA PRO A 33 -8.67 1.69 -5.35
C PRO A 33 -7.26 1.82 -4.74
N PRO A 34 -7.14 2.45 -3.56
CA PRO A 34 -5.85 2.54 -2.89
C PRO A 34 -5.26 1.14 -2.72
N PRO A 35 -3.94 0.97 -2.90
CA PRO A 35 -3.32 -0.33 -2.73
C PRO A 35 -3.63 -0.87 -1.33
N PRO A 36 -3.84 -2.19 -1.19
CA PRO A 36 -4.15 -2.79 0.10
C PRO A 36 -3.07 -2.42 1.13
N PRO A 37 -3.43 -2.21 2.41
CA PRO A 37 -2.47 -1.93 3.45
C PRO A 37 -1.42 -3.03 3.47
N ARG A 38 -0.14 -2.67 3.33
CA ARG A 38 0.94 -3.66 3.45
C ARG A 38 0.88 -4.25 4.86
N PRO A 39 0.92 -5.58 5.03
CA PRO A 39 0.92 -6.19 6.34
C PRO A 39 2.05 -5.58 7.17
N GLY A 40 1.68 -4.94 8.28
CA GLY A 40 2.63 -4.29 9.18
C GLY A 40 3.51 -5.37 9.80
N VAL A 41 4.80 -5.35 9.48
CA VAL A 41 5.77 -6.27 10.08
C VAL A 41 6.46 -5.56 11.22
N SER A 42 6.45 -6.17 12.41
CA SER A 42 7.21 -5.65 13.53
C SER A 42 8.70 -5.83 13.26
N LEU A 43 9.48 -4.76 13.41
CA LEU A 43 10.94 -4.80 13.29
C LEU A 43 11.61 -5.51 14.47
N ILE A 44 10.94 -5.51 15.62
CA ILE A 44 11.40 -6.10 16.87
C ILE A 44 10.26 -6.91 17.45
N ILE A 45 10.52 -8.15 17.85
CA ILE A 45 9.59 -9.00 18.58
C ILE A 45 10.23 -9.43 19.89
N ASN A 46 9.42 -9.60 20.92
CA ASN A 46 9.89 -10.14 22.19
C ASN A 46 9.84 -11.66 22.14
N GLY A 47 10.82 -12.29 22.79
CA GLY A 47 10.82 -13.72 23.05
C GLY A 47 9.61 -14.11 23.89
N GLY A 48 8.98 -15.22 23.54
CA GLY A 48 7.83 -15.76 24.26
C GLY A 48 7.65 -17.26 24.00
N PRO A 49 6.77 -17.93 24.76
CA PRO A 49 6.46 -19.33 24.53
C PRO A 49 5.93 -19.54 23.11
N GLY A 50 6.38 -20.61 22.45
CA GLY A 50 6.00 -20.94 21.06
C GLY A 50 6.92 -20.37 19.97
N ILE A 51 7.92 -19.56 20.32
CA ILE A 51 8.96 -19.13 19.37
C ILE A 51 10.00 -20.24 19.20
N VAL A 52 10.02 -20.85 18.01
CA VAL A 52 11.04 -21.85 17.67
C VAL A 52 12.31 -21.15 17.21
N VAL A 53 13.34 -21.21 18.05
CA VAL A 53 14.64 -20.59 17.79
C VAL A 53 15.58 -21.65 17.21
N SER A 54 16.25 -21.29 16.13
CA SER A 54 17.27 -22.12 15.48
C SER A 54 18.64 -21.47 15.57
N ARG A 55 19.69 -22.29 15.46
CA ARG A 55 21.08 -21.82 15.42
C ARG A 55 21.54 -21.78 13.98
N TYR A 56 22.10 -20.64 13.56
CA TYR A 56 22.69 -20.45 12.24
C TYR A 56 24.12 -20.99 12.21
N GLY A 57 24.68 -21.22 11.03
CA GLY A 57 26.02 -21.83 10.86
C GLY A 57 27.17 -21.03 11.50
N ASP A 58 26.98 -19.73 11.67
CA ASP A 58 27.93 -18.82 12.34
C ASP A 58 27.76 -18.78 13.88
N GLY A 59 26.88 -19.62 14.42
CA GLY A 59 26.61 -19.72 15.85
C GLY A 59 25.57 -18.74 16.39
N ARG A 60 25.08 -17.78 15.59
CA ARG A 60 24.02 -16.85 16.00
C ARG A 60 22.67 -17.55 16.03
N TYR A 61 21.79 -17.10 16.91
CA TYR A 61 20.43 -17.63 16.99
C TYR A 61 19.48 -16.78 16.15
N TYR A 62 18.49 -17.43 15.54
CA TYR A 62 17.43 -16.76 14.80
C TYR A 62 16.08 -17.45 14.99
N TYR A 63 15.02 -16.68 14.80
CA TYR A 63 13.66 -17.14 14.66
C TYR A 63 13.22 -16.90 13.21
N ARG A 64 12.46 -17.83 12.64
CA ARG A 64 11.81 -17.66 11.34
C ARG A 64 10.31 -17.57 11.53
N SER A 65 9.73 -16.45 11.10
CA SER A 65 8.28 -16.26 11.18
C SER A 65 7.55 -17.16 10.18
N PRO A 66 6.26 -17.47 10.39
CA PRO A 66 5.44 -18.23 9.44
C PRO A 66 5.41 -17.60 8.04
N GLN A 67 5.56 -16.28 7.94
CA GLN A 67 5.64 -15.54 6.68
C GLN A 67 7.04 -15.60 6.02
N GLY A 68 7.96 -16.42 6.56
CA GLY A 68 9.30 -16.64 6.01
C GLY A 68 10.33 -15.57 6.39
N MET A 69 9.99 -14.61 7.24
CA MET A 69 10.89 -13.54 7.67
C MET A 69 11.84 -14.05 8.74
N MET A 70 13.10 -13.60 8.69
CA MET A 70 14.11 -14.00 9.65
C MET A 70 14.32 -12.90 10.66
N TYR A 71 14.31 -13.27 11.93
CA TYR A 71 14.59 -12.42 13.06
C TYR A 71 15.78 -12.98 13.79
N TRP A 72 16.85 -12.22 13.86
CA TRP A 72 18.02 -12.63 14.63
C TRP A 72 17.74 -12.46 16.12
N ARG A 73 18.37 -13.25 16.98
CA ARG A 73 18.35 -13.01 18.43
C ARG A 73 19.26 -11.83 18.74
N GLY A 74 18.82 -10.94 19.61
CA GLY A 74 19.65 -9.88 20.19
C GLY A 74 19.69 -10.02 21.71
N TYR A 75 19.99 -8.91 22.38
CA TYR A 75 19.97 -8.82 23.84
C TYR A 75 18.53 -8.79 24.38
N ASP A 76 18.39 -9.03 25.69
CA ASP A 76 17.11 -8.94 26.43
C ASP A 76 15.98 -9.80 25.87
N ASN A 77 16.34 -10.97 25.32
CA ASN A 77 15.40 -11.90 24.68
C ASN A 77 14.58 -11.26 23.54
N ARG A 78 15.10 -10.21 22.90
CA ARG A 78 14.48 -9.56 21.75
C ARG A 78 14.99 -10.16 20.46
N TYR A 79 14.13 -10.21 19.46
CA TYR A 79 14.48 -10.63 18.12
C TYR A 79 14.23 -9.50 17.14
N TYR A 80 15.25 -9.18 16.36
CA TYR A 80 15.21 -8.06 15.42
C TYR A 80 15.25 -8.58 14.00
N LEU A 81 14.35 -8.04 13.17
CA LEU A 81 14.18 -8.39 11.78
C LEU A 81 15.51 -8.28 11.03
N ASP A 82 15.79 -9.23 10.14
CA ASP A 82 16.95 -9.15 9.25
C ASP A 82 16.82 -7.91 8.35
N ARG A 83 17.95 -7.20 8.16
CA ARG A 83 18.05 -6.01 7.32
C ARG A 83 17.46 -6.22 5.91
N ARG A 84 17.57 -7.44 5.35
CA ARG A 84 17.02 -7.80 4.03
C ARG A 84 15.49 -7.69 3.93
N TYR A 85 14.78 -7.66 5.07
CA TYR A 85 13.33 -7.55 5.13
C TYR A 85 12.83 -6.18 5.58
N VAL A 86 13.71 -5.30 6.09
CA VAL A 86 13.32 -4.00 6.66
C VAL A 86 12.65 -3.11 5.62
N ASN A 87 13.18 -3.08 4.39
CA ASN A 87 12.65 -2.23 3.32
C ASN A 87 11.37 -2.79 2.66
N ARG A 88 10.86 -3.95 3.11
CA ARG A 88 9.69 -4.57 2.50
C ARG A 88 8.36 -4.03 3.05
N ASN A 89 8.38 -3.45 4.24
CA ASN A 89 7.16 -3.03 4.94
C ASN A 89 7.27 -1.64 5.55
N TYR A 90 6.10 -1.01 5.75
CA TYR A 90 6.00 0.27 6.44
C TYR A 90 6.25 0.06 7.94
N HIS A 91 7.11 0.88 8.51
CA HIS A 91 7.46 0.84 9.92
C HIS A 91 7.58 2.26 10.47
N ARG A 92 7.26 2.42 11.75
CA ARG A 92 7.35 3.73 12.41
C ARG A 92 8.80 4.12 12.60
N HIS A 93 9.10 5.41 12.48
CA HIS A 93 10.47 5.95 12.62
C HIS A 93 11.13 5.52 13.94
N ASN A 94 10.38 5.52 15.06
CA ASN A 94 10.90 5.12 16.37
C ASN A 94 11.27 3.63 16.43
N GLN A 95 10.47 2.75 15.80
CA GLN A 95 10.78 1.32 15.71
C GLN A 95 12.04 1.08 14.88
N TYR A 96 12.21 1.84 13.78
CA TYR A 96 13.42 1.76 12.97
C TYR A 96 14.65 2.21 13.75
N ASN A 97 14.55 3.28 14.53
CA ASN A 97 15.66 3.77 15.33
C ASN A 97 16.07 2.76 16.43
N ASP A 98 15.11 2.14 17.11
CA ASP A 98 15.40 1.08 18.07
C ASP A 98 16.03 -0.14 17.38
N TRP A 99 15.45 -0.55 16.26
CA TRP A 99 15.97 -1.65 15.45
C TRP A 99 17.40 -1.40 14.98
N ARG A 100 17.68 -0.18 14.50
CA ARG A 100 19.00 0.24 14.02
C ARG A 100 20.03 0.31 15.14
N ARG A 101 19.63 0.71 16.35
CA ARG A 101 20.52 0.71 17.54
C ARG A 101 20.83 -0.71 17.98
N GLY A 102 19.82 -1.57 18.12
CA GLY A 102 19.99 -2.96 18.55
C GLY A 102 20.76 -3.81 17.53
N GLY A 103 20.52 -3.60 16.23
CA GLY A 103 21.19 -4.32 15.15
C GLY A 103 22.69 -4.01 15.02
N ARG A 104 23.19 -2.90 15.57
CA ARG A 104 24.63 -2.55 15.60
C ARG A 104 25.41 -3.25 16.72
N ARG A 105 24.71 -3.74 17.74
CA ARG A 105 25.35 -4.40 18.90
C ARG A 105 25.47 -5.91 18.73
N ARG A 106 24.98 -6.46 17.61
CA ARG A 106 25.01 -7.88 17.27
C ARG A 106 26.31 -8.34 16.66
#